data_AF-A0A0F9BU74-F1
#
_entry.id   AF-A0A0F9BU74-F1
#
_cell.length_a   1.000
_cell.length_b   1.000
_cell.length_c   1.000
_cell.angle_alpha   90.00
_cell.angle_beta   90.00
_cell.angle_gamma   90.00
#
_symmetry.space_group_name_H-M   'P 1'
#
loop_
_entity.id
_entity.type
_entity.pdbx_description
1 polymer ?
#
loop_
_entity_poly.entity_id
_entity_poly.type
_entity_poly.pdbx_seq_one_letter_code
_entity_poly.pdbx_strand_id
1 'polypeptide(L)'
;MNIGFDHNMQIVECWICGCLFALPENLYLHAQEKGKGFHCPNGHSLGFGPGRLSELEEELAEAKLTEARLRSSWKGAATENERLLKRLDKKKKK
;
A
#
# COMPACT_ATOMS: atom_id res chain seq x y z
N MET A 1 29.26 -3.13 12.25
CA MET A 1 28.28 -2.02 12.20
C MET A 1 28.91 -0.82 12.89
N ASN A 2 29.33 0.20 12.15
CA ASN A 2 29.77 1.47 12.73
C ASN A 2 28.52 2.20 13.23
N ILE A 3 28.34 2.30 14.54
CA ILE A 3 27.36 3.20 15.14
C ILE A 3 28.03 4.58 15.14
N GLY A 4 27.97 5.28 14.01
CA GLY A 4 28.39 6.67 13.95
C GLY A 4 27.51 7.47 14.90
N PHE A 5 28.10 8.03 15.95
CA PHE A 5 27.39 8.94 16.85
C PHE A 5 27.22 10.27 16.12
N ASP A 6 26.07 10.44 15.46
CA ASP A 6 25.67 11.75 14.95
C ASP A 6 25.39 12.67 16.13
N HIS A 7 26.00 13.85 16.13
CA HIS A 7 25.85 14.84 17.21
C HIS A 7 24.62 15.73 16.99
N ASN A 8 23.95 15.58 15.85
CA ASN A 8 22.74 16.31 15.49
C ASN A 8 21.50 15.54 15.96
N MET A 9 20.64 16.26 16.70
CA MET A 9 19.39 15.75 17.23
C MET A 9 18.23 16.56 16.65
N GLN A 10 17.20 15.87 16.21
CA GLN A 10 15.96 16.46 15.72
C GLN A 10 14.91 16.42 16.82
N ILE A 11 14.23 17.55 17.07
CA ILE A 11 13.13 17.63 18.03
C ILE A 11 11.85 17.27 17.30
N VAL A 12 11.10 16.32 17.85
CA VAL A 12 9.83 15.84 17.30
C VAL A 12 8.78 15.81 18.40
N GLU A 13 7.55 16.13 18.01
CA GLU A 13 6.38 16.00 18.87
C GLU A 13 5.62 14.72 18.54
N CYS A 14 5.24 13.95 19.56
CA CYS A 14 4.33 12.83 19.40
C CYS A 14 2.91 13.34 19.14
N TRP A 15 2.36 13.12 17.93
CA TRP A 15 0.98 13.55 17.62
C TRP A 15 -0.13 12.81 18.41
N ILE A 16 0.21 11.77 19.17
CA ILE A 16 -0.75 11.03 20.00
C ILE A 16 -0.85 11.62 21.42
N CYS A 17 0.29 11.98 22.03
CA CYS A 17 0.32 12.42 23.42
C CYS A 17 0.97 13.80 23.66
N GLY A 18 1.45 14.47 22.61
CA GLY A 18 2.05 15.81 22.67
C GLY A 18 3.44 15.87 23.31
N CYS A 19 4.06 14.73 23.65
CA CYS A 19 5.40 14.79 24.24
C CYS A 19 6.42 15.24 23.20
N LEU A 20 7.22 16.25 23.55
CA LEU A 20 8.39 16.67 22.80
C LEU A 20 9.60 15.82 23.20
N PHE A 21 10.31 15.28 22.22
CA PHE A 21 11.51 14.49 22.44
C PHE A 21 12.50 14.66 21.31
N ALA A 22 13.77 14.36 21.60
CA ALA A 22 14.85 14.45 20.64
C ALA A 22 15.21 13.05 20.13
N LEU A 23 15.46 12.92 18.82
CA LEU A 23 16.01 11.71 18.23
C LEU A 23 17.18 12.01 17.30
N PRO A 24 18.13 11.06 17.11
CA PRO A 24 19.24 11.25 16.19
C PRO A 24 18.78 11.61 14.78
N GLU A 25 19.45 12.56 14.14
CA GLU A 25 19.10 13.03 12.79
C GLU A 25 19.08 11.90 11.76
N ASN A 26 20.03 10.96 11.84
CA ASN A 26 20.05 9.78 10.99
C ASN A 26 18.80 8.89 11.15
N LEU A 27 18.26 8.76 12.36
CA LEU A 27 17.03 8.02 12.64
C LEU A 27 15.82 8.78 12.10
N TYR A 28 15.81 10.10 12.23
CA TYR A 28 14.75 10.96 11.69
C TYR A 28 14.67 10.84 10.17
N LEU A 29 15.80 11.02 9.48
CA LEU A 29 15.89 10.89 8.02
C LEU A 29 15.55 9.47 7.57
N HIS A 30 16.01 8.44 8.29
CA HIS A 30 15.67 7.05 7.97
C HIS A 30 14.17 6.76 8.09
N ALA A 31 13.52 7.31 9.12
CA ALA A 31 12.07 7.18 9.31
C ALA A 31 11.28 7.94 8.24
N GLN A 32 11.81 9.07 7.76
CA GLN A 32 11.23 9.86 6.67
C GLN A 32 11.37 9.18 5.30
N GLU A 33 12.55 8.65 4.96
CA GLU A 33 12.82 8.05 3.66
C GLU A 33 12.22 6.65 3.50
N LYS A 34 12.23 5.84 4.56
CA LYS A 34 11.83 4.42 4.49
C LYS A 34 10.45 4.14 5.06
N GLY A 35 9.75 5.17 5.54
CA GLY A 35 8.46 5.03 6.22
C GLY A 35 8.51 4.18 7.49
N LYS A 36 9.69 3.89 8.02
CA LYS A 36 9.84 3.05 9.21
C LYS A 36 9.39 3.84 10.44
N GLY A 37 8.55 3.20 11.25
CA GLY A 37 8.09 3.79 12.49
C GLY A 37 9.18 3.89 13.56
N PHE A 38 9.04 4.87 14.45
CA PHE A 38 9.80 5.08 15.67
C PHE A 38 8.83 5.20 16.85
N HIS A 39 9.33 5.10 18.08
CA HIS A 39 8.50 5.22 19.27
C HIS A 39 8.80 6.51 20.02
N CYS A 40 7.75 7.16 20.52
CA CYS A 40 7.93 8.21 21.52
C CYS A 40 8.35 7.60 22.87
N PRO A 41 8.88 8.39 23.82
CA PRO A 41 9.23 7.91 25.17
C PRO A 41 8.08 7.23 25.93
N ASN A 42 6.84 7.61 25.62
CA ASN A 42 5.63 7.01 26.21
C ASN A 42 5.17 5.73 25.49
N GLY A 43 5.90 5.24 24.48
CA GLY A 43 5.63 3.98 23.78
C GLY A 43 4.71 4.06 22.56
N HIS A 44 4.21 5.23 22.17
CA HIS A 44 3.40 5.37 20.96
C HIS A 44 4.22 5.20 19.69
N SER A 45 3.70 4.41 18.75
CA SER A 45 4.29 4.25 17.42
C SER A 45 3.96 5.44 16.53
N LEU A 46 4.99 6.02 15.93
CA LEU A 46 4.97 7.18 15.04
C LEU A 46 5.69 6.79 13.75
N GLY A 47 5.30 7.32 12.60
CA GLY A 47 6.02 7.13 11.34
C GLY A 47 5.74 8.26 10.34
N PHE A 48 6.78 8.72 9.64
CA PHE A 48 6.67 9.85 8.70
C PHE A 48 6.24 9.44 7.27
N GLY A 49 6.01 8.14 7.04
CA GLY A 49 5.55 7.63 5.74
C GLY A 49 4.10 8.01 5.43
N PRO A 50 3.65 7.78 4.18
CA PRO A 50 2.23 7.76 3.88
C PRO A 50 1.55 6.86 4.90
N GLY A 51 0.57 7.39 5.64
CA GLY A 51 -0.09 6.61 6.69
C GLY A 51 -0.62 5.30 6.10
N ARG A 52 -0.75 4.26 6.93
CA ARG A 52 -1.31 2.95 6.51
C ARG A 52 -2.58 3.10 5.67
N LEU A 53 -3.35 4.17 5.90
CA LEU A 53 -4.50 4.55 5.10
C LEU A 53 -4.16 4.79 3.61
N SER A 54 -3.12 5.57 3.29
CA SER A 54 -2.71 5.85 1.91
C SER A 54 -2.17 4.60 1.21
N GLU A 55 -1.44 3.73 1.93
CA GLU A 55 -1.04 2.41 1.38
C GLU A 55 -2.27 1.55 1.08
N LEU A 56 -3.24 1.51 2.00
CA LEU A 56 -4.48 0.76 1.81
C LEU A 56 -5.34 1.33 0.68
N GLU A 57 -5.33 2.65 0.46
CA GLU A 57 -6.01 3.29 -0.67
C GLU A 57 -5.38 2.91 -2.01
N GLU A 58 -4.05 2.82 -2.07
CA GLU A 58 -3.32 2.36 -3.25
C GLU A 58 -3.58 0.87 -3.51
N GLU A 59 -3.47 0.01 -2.49
CA GLU A 59 -3.82 -1.41 -2.57
C GLU A 59 -5.28 -1.60 -3.05
N LEU A 60 -6.21 -0.79 -2.54
CA LEU A 60 -7.62 -0.83 -2.94
C LEU A 60 -7.81 -0.39 -4.41
N ALA A 61 -7.07 0.61 -4.86
CA ALA A 61 -7.12 1.08 -6.25
C ALA A 61 -6.62 0.00 -7.21
N GLU A 62 -5.51 -0.66 -6.89
CA GLU A 62 -4.96 -1.77 -7.67
C GLU A 62 -5.91 -2.97 -7.73
N ALA A 63 -6.51 -3.34 -6.58
CA ALA A 63 -7.48 -4.42 -6.50
C ALA A 63 -8.70 -4.15 -7.40
N LYS A 64 -9.25 -2.93 -7.36
CA LYS A 64 -10.38 -2.51 -8.21
C LYS A 64 -10.04 -2.55 -9.70
N LEU A 65 -8.84 -2.11 -10.07
CA LEU A 65 -8.39 -2.16 -11.46
C LEU A 65 -8.29 -3.61 -11.96
N THR A 66 -7.77 -4.50 -11.11
CA THR A 66 -7.62 -5.93 -11.39
C THR A 66 -8.99 -6.61 -11.54
N GLU A 67 -9.91 -6.33 -10.62
CA GLU A 67 -11.29 -6.81 -10.69
C GLU A 67 -11.97 -6.37 -12.00
N ALA A 68 -11.84 -5.09 -12.37
CA ALA A 68 -12.43 -4.56 -13.61
C ALA A 68 -11.88 -5.24 -14.87
N ARG A 69 -10.57 -5.51 -14.90
CA ARG A 69 -9.91 -6.25 -15.99
C ARG A 69 -10.43 -7.68 -16.09
N LEU A 70 -10.43 -8.41 -14.98
CA LEU A 70 -10.94 -9.78 -14.92
C LEU A 70 -12.39 -9.83 -15.36
N ARG A 71 -13.25 -8.95 -14.82
CA ARG A 71 -14.67 -8.89 -15.17
C ARG A 71 -14.90 -8.65 -16.66
N SER A 72 -14.09 -7.80 -17.28
CA SER A 72 -14.16 -7.53 -18.72
C SER A 72 -13.72 -8.75 -19.54
N SER A 73 -12.66 -9.43 -19.12
CA SER A 73 -12.19 -10.68 -19.72
C SER A 73 -13.25 -11.79 -19.65
N TRP A 74 -13.86 -12.01 -18.47
CA TRP A 74 -14.93 -12.98 -18.27
C TRP A 74 -16.15 -12.71 -19.16
N LYS A 75 -16.58 -11.45 -19.27
CA LYS A 75 -17.68 -11.07 -20.17
C LYS A 75 -17.35 -11.39 -21.63
N GLY A 76 -16.13 -11.09 -22.08
CA GLY A 76 -15.67 -11.42 -23.43
C GLY A 76 -15.72 -12.93 -23.68
N ALA A 77 -15.17 -13.71 -22.77
CA ALA A 77 -15.16 -15.17 -22.86
C ALA A 77 -16.58 -15.77 -22.85
N ALA A 78 -17.48 -15.27 -21.99
CA ALA A 78 -18.86 -15.72 -21.93
C ALA A 78 -19.60 -15.46 -23.26
N THR A 79 -19.39 -14.27 -23.84
CA THR A 79 -20.01 -13.88 -25.12
C THR A 79 -19.51 -14.77 -26.27
N GLU A 80 -18.21 -15.07 -26.30
CA GLU A 80 -17.65 -15.95 -27.32
C GLU A 80 -18.11 -17.40 -27.15
N ASN A 81 -18.17 -17.91 -25.92
CA ASN A 81 -18.73 -19.23 -25.63
C ASN A 81 -20.19 -19.34 -26.11
N GLU A 82 -21.02 -18.32 -25.88
CA GLU A 82 -22.39 -18.30 -26.37
C GLU A 82 -22.45 -18.37 -27.92
N ARG A 83 -21.56 -17.65 -28.61
CA ARG A 83 -21.44 -17.72 -30.07
C ARG A 83 -21.03 -19.11 -30.56
N LEU A 84 -20.06 -19.73 -29.91
CA LEU A 84 -19.57 -21.06 -30.25
C LEU A 84 -20.66 -22.13 -30.05
N LEU A 85 -21.40 -22.06 -28.95
CA LEU A 85 -22.54 -22.96 -28.68
C LEU A 85 -23.59 -22.85 -29.78
N LYS A 86 -23.99 -21.62 -30.16
CA LYS A 86 -24.94 -21.41 -31.27
C LYS A 86 -24.43 -21.97 -32.61
N ARG A 87 -23.13 -21.92 -32.88
CA ARG A 87 -22.52 -22.51 -34.10
C ARG A 87 -22.54 -24.03 -34.06
N LEU A 88 -22.29 -24.64 -32.91
CA LEU A 88 -22.34 -26.09 -32.73
C LEU A 88 -23.75 -26.63 -32.93
N ASP A 89 -24.76 -25.97 -32.37
CA ASP A 89 -26.17 -26.37 -32.54
C ASP A 89 -26.62 -26.30 -34.01
N LYS A 90 -26.17 -25.28 -34.75
CA LYS A 90 -26.41 -25.19 -36.20
C LYS A 90 -25.74 -26.33 -36.98
N LYS A 91 -24.54 -26.75 -36.58
CA LYS A 91 -23.83 -27.87 -37.23
C LYS A 91 -24.51 -29.22 -36.97
N LYS A 92 -25.07 -29.44 -35.77
CA LYS A 92 -25.76 -30.70 -35.42
C LYS A 92 -27.09 -30.90 -36.16
N LYS A 93 -27.69 -29.83 -36.67
CA LYS A 93 -28.96 -29.86 -37.43
C LYS A 93 -28.77 -30.08 -38.95
N LYS A 94 -27.53 -30.09 -39.43
CA LYS A 94 -27.15 -30.41 -40.81
C LYS A 94 -26.65 -31.84 -40.88
#